data_AF-A0A9Q3CRV3-F1
#
_entry.id   AF-A0A9Q3CRV3-F1
#
_cell.length_a   1.000
_cell.length_b   1.000
_cell.length_c   1.000
_cell.angle_alpha   90.00
_cell.angle_beta   90.00
_cell.angle_gamma   90.00
#
_symmetry.space_group_name_H-M   'P 1'
#
loop_
_entity.id
_entity.type
_entity.pdbx_description
1 polymer ?
#
loop_
_entity_poly.entity_id
_entity_poly.type
_entity_poly.pdbx_seq_one_letter_code
_entity_poly.pdbx_strand_id
1 'polypeptide(L)'
;MAYKNQGKWVMTNPARSKAWWNKEQLNNLVKLRNMARRKMLKDQTNESKKEYHHYQQLFKQKVWELKSSHWRKFLAKRGPEHAYQAYKFTKDKLEEIITSLRNQEGKLTSDITEKTSLLFY
;
A
#
# COMPACT_ATOMS: atom_id res chain seq x y z
N MET A 1 -17.99 -2.46 25.67
CA MET A 1 -18.59 -2.86 24.36
C MET A 1 -17.95 -2.06 23.23
N ALA A 2 -16.98 -2.59 22.47
CA ALA A 2 -16.31 -1.81 21.40
C ALA A 2 -16.13 -2.55 20.05
N TYR A 3 -16.39 -3.86 19.97
CA TYR A 3 -16.12 -4.65 18.76
C TYR A 3 -17.32 -4.79 17.82
N LYS A 4 -18.54 -4.41 18.23
CA LYS A 4 -19.77 -4.63 17.46
C LYS A 4 -19.88 -3.80 16.17
N ASN A 5 -19.08 -2.75 15.99
CA ASN A 5 -19.12 -1.86 14.82
C ASN A 5 -18.04 -2.15 13.77
N GLN A 6 -17.20 -3.16 13.96
CA GLN A 6 -16.13 -3.50 13.01
C GLN A 6 -16.61 -4.52 11.97
N GLY A 7 -17.50 -4.09 11.07
CA GLY A 7 -18.04 -4.99 10.05
C GLY A 7 -18.98 -4.39 9.02
N LYS A 8 -19.01 -3.06 8.86
CA LYS A 8 -19.84 -2.47 7.79
C LYS A 8 -19.33 -2.93 6.43
N TRP A 9 -20.18 -3.64 5.70
CA TRP A 9 -19.97 -3.94 4.29
C TRP A 9 -19.91 -2.62 3.52
N VAL A 10 -18.70 -2.23 3.10
CA VAL A 10 -18.56 -1.12 2.15
C VAL A 10 -19.12 -1.63 0.83
N MET A 11 -20.24 -1.08 0.39
CA MET A 11 -20.78 -1.36 -0.94
C MET A 11 -19.66 -1.10 -1.95
N THR A 12 -19.28 -2.15 -2.69
CA THR A 12 -18.19 -2.06 -3.67
C THR A 12 -18.66 -1.17 -4.81
N ASN A 13 -18.27 0.10 -4.82
CA ASN A 13 -18.46 0.96 -5.99
C ASN A 13 -17.63 0.34 -7.14
N PRO A 14 -18.24 -0.17 -8.22
CA PRO A 14 -17.52 -0.81 -9.32
C PRO A 14 -16.50 0.14 -9.95
N ALA A 15 -16.81 1.45 -10.00
CA ALA A 15 -15.91 2.49 -10.51
C ALA A 15 -14.67 2.73 -9.65
N ARG A 16 -14.65 2.26 -8.39
CA ARG A 16 -13.49 2.32 -7.49
C ARG A 16 -12.78 0.97 -7.31
N SER A 17 -13.28 -0.08 -7.95
CA SER A 17 -12.60 -1.38 -7.92
C SER A 17 -11.28 -1.26 -8.70
N LYS A 18 -10.18 -1.68 -8.09
CA LYS A 18 -8.87 -1.57 -8.73
C LYS A 18 -8.84 -2.52 -9.92
N ALA A 19 -8.43 -2.05 -11.09
CA ALA A 19 -8.43 -2.87 -12.31
C ALA A 19 -7.56 -4.15 -12.21
N TRP A 20 -6.55 -4.15 -11.33
CA TRP A 20 -5.72 -5.33 -11.04
C TRP A 20 -6.33 -6.28 -10.00
N TRP A 21 -7.44 -5.92 -9.34
CA TRP A 21 -8.06 -6.72 -8.29
C TRP A 21 -8.84 -7.89 -8.89
N ASN A 22 -8.30 -9.10 -8.77
CA ASN A 22 -9.01 -10.33 -9.12
C ASN A 22 -9.77 -10.87 -7.89
N LYS A 23 -11.10 -10.81 -7.93
CA LYS A 23 -11.97 -11.26 -6.82
C LYS A 23 -11.84 -12.76 -6.55
N GLU A 24 -11.81 -13.60 -7.58
CA GLU A 24 -11.73 -15.06 -7.43
C GLU A 24 -10.45 -15.48 -6.73
N GLN A 25 -9.32 -14.85 -7.09
CA GLN A 25 -8.02 -15.18 -6.53
C GLN A 25 -7.78 -14.56 -5.15
N LEU A 26 -8.30 -13.35 -4.89
CA LEU A 26 -8.02 -12.62 -3.64
C LEU A 26 -9.05 -12.84 -2.54
N ASN A 27 -10.32 -13.11 -2.86
CA ASN A 27 -11.37 -13.20 -1.83
C ASN A 27 -11.12 -14.33 -0.84
N ASN A 28 -10.67 -15.50 -1.32
CA ASN A 28 -10.34 -16.62 -0.45
C ASN A 28 -9.16 -16.29 0.46
N LEU A 29 -8.10 -15.67 -0.07
CA LEU A 29 -6.95 -15.22 0.73
C LEU A 29 -7.33 -14.16 1.76
N VAL A 30 -8.19 -13.20 1.40
CA VAL A 30 -8.71 -12.19 2.32
C VAL A 30 -9.52 -12.84 3.43
N LYS A 31 -10.37 -13.82 3.10
CA LYS A 31 -11.16 -14.57 4.09
C LYS A 31 -10.25 -15.31 5.07
N LEU A 32 -9.29 -16.10 4.58
CA LEU A 32 -8.34 -16.86 5.40
C LEU A 32 -7.50 -15.94 6.29
N ARG A 33 -6.94 -14.86 5.73
CA ARG A 33 -6.19 -13.86 6.50
C ARG A 33 -7.05 -13.21 7.60
N ASN A 34 -8.29 -12.82 7.29
CA ASN A 34 -9.16 -12.19 8.27
C ASN A 34 -9.59 -13.18 9.37
N MET A 35 -9.77 -14.46 9.04
CA MET A 35 -9.97 -15.51 10.03
C MET A 35 -8.76 -15.66 10.95
N ALA A 36 -7.55 -15.81 10.38
CA ALA A 36 -6.31 -15.90 11.15
C ALA A 36 -6.07 -14.65 12.01
N ARG A 37 -6.38 -13.45 11.51
CA ARG A 37 -6.30 -12.21 12.30
C ARG A 37 -7.23 -12.24 13.51
N ARG A 38 -8.50 -12.67 13.33
CA ARG A 38 -9.46 -12.77 14.44
C ARG A 38 -8.99 -13.77 15.48
N LYS A 39 -8.46 -14.92 15.05
CA LYS A 39 -7.87 -15.93 15.92
C LYS A 39 -6.66 -15.38 16.68
N MET A 40 -5.73 -14.71 16.00
CA MET A 40 -4.58 -14.05 16.61
C MET A 40 -4.96 -13.03 17.68
N LEU A 41 -6.00 -12.22 17.43
CA LEU A 41 -6.47 -11.22 18.39
C LEU A 41 -7.12 -11.85 19.63
N LYS A 42 -7.76 -13.02 19.46
CA LYS A 42 -8.45 -13.75 20.54
C LYS A 42 -7.46 -14.55 21.40
N ASP A 43 -6.60 -15.34 20.77
CA ASP A 43 -5.78 -16.34 21.46
C ASP A 43 -4.40 -15.78 21.84
N GLN A 44 -3.87 -14.82 21.07
CA GLN A 44 -2.57 -14.15 21.26
C GLN A 44 -1.33 -15.06 21.38
N THR A 45 -1.46 -16.35 21.09
CA THR A 45 -0.37 -17.33 21.07
C THR A 45 0.61 -17.08 19.92
N ASN A 46 1.82 -17.64 20.02
CA ASN A 46 2.82 -17.56 18.95
C ASN A 46 2.36 -18.27 17.67
N GLU A 47 1.60 -19.36 17.81
CA GLU A 47 1.05 -20.14 16.71
C GLU A 47 0.03 -19.32 15.92
N SER A 48 -0.87 -18.63 16.63
CA SER A 48 -1.88 -17.78 15.99
C SER A 48 -1.26 -16.56 15.27
N LYS A 49 -0.18 -16.01 15.82
CA LYS A 49 0.64 -14.98 15.14
C LYS A 49 1.30 -15.52 13.87
N LYS A 50 1.96 -16.68 13.95
CA LYS A 50 2.59 -17.35 12.79
C LYS A 50 1.58 -17.61 11.68
N GLU A 51 0.39 -18.12 12.03
CA GLU A 51 -0.70 -18.38 11.09
C GLU A 51 -1.16 -17.10 10.38
N TYR A 52 -1.36 -15.99 11.12
CA TYR A 52 -1.68 -14.71 10.52
C TYR A 52 -0.57 -14.20 9.59
N HIS A 53 0.69 -14.27 10.02
CA HIS A 53 1.84 -13.83 9.21
C HIS A 53 1.95 -14.62 7.91
N HIS A 54 1.72 -15.93 7.95
CA HIS A 54 1.71 -16.79 6.77
C HIS A 54 0.66 -16.32 5.74
N TYR A 55 -0.61 -16.19 6.15
CA TYR A 55 -1.66 -15.73 5.23
C TYR A 55 -1.48 -14.27 4.78
N GLN A 56 -0.89 -13.43 5.63
CA GLN A 56 -0.56 -12.05 5.26
C GLN A 56 0.57 -11.99 4.20
N GLN A 57 1.57 -12.86 4.30
CA GLN A 57 2.63 -12.99 3.28
C GLN A 57 2.05 -13.49 1.95
N LEU A 58 1.25 -14.56 1.97
CA LEU A 58 0.58 -15.07 0.77
C LEU A 58 -0.29 -14.00 0.09
N PHE A 59 -1.06 -13.25 0.89
CA PHE A 59 -1.87 -12.15 0.36
C PHE A 59 -1.00 -11.06 -0.29
N LYS A 60 0.10 -10.65 0.36
CA LYS A 60 1.03 -9.63 -0.17
C LYS A 60 1.66 -10.09 -1.49
N GLN A 61 2.13 -11.33 -1.54
CA GLN A 61 2.72 -11.92 -2.74
C GLN A 61 1.70 -11.94 -3.88
N LYS A 62 0.47 -12.39 -3.62
CA LYS A 62 -0.55 -12.45 -4.67
C LYS A 62 -0.96 -11.08 -5.19
N VAL A 63 -1.07 -10.08 -4.30
CA VAL A 63 -1.31 -8.69 -4.69
C VAL A 63 -0.18 -8.15 -5.56
N TRP A 64 1.08 -8.46 -5.21
CA TRP A 64 2.23 -8.05 -6.00
C TRP A 64 2.20 -8.67 -7.41
N GLU A 65 1.96 -9.98 -7.51
CA GLU A 65 1.82 -10.68 -8.81
C GLU A 65 0.75 -10.06 -9.70
N LEU A 66 -0.44 -9.81 -9.14
CA LEU A 66 -1.57 -9.24 -9.87
C LEU A 66 -1.30 -7.82 -10.35
N LYS A 67 -0.70 -6.99 -9.50
CA LYS A 67 -0.26 -5.64 -9.88
C LYS A 67 0.78 -5.69 -11.00
N SER A 68 1.83 -6.50 -10.84
CA SER A 68 2.91 -6.65 -11.81
C SER A 68 2.38 -7.16 -13.15
N SER A 69 1.49 -8.15 -13.15
CA SER A 69 0.85 -8.66 -14.36
C SER A 69 -0.01 -7.60 -15.06
N HIS A 70 -0.81 -6.86 -14.29
CA HIS A 70 -1.62 -5.76 -14.82
C HIS A 70 -0.75 -4.68 -15.47
N TRP A 71 0.34 -4.28 -14.81
CA TRP A 71 1.27 -3.29 -15.34
C TRP A 71 1.99 -3.76 -16.60
N ARG A 72 2.48 -5.01 -16.62
CA ARG A 72 3.09 -5.59 -17.83
C ARG A 72 2.12 -5.59 -19.01
N LYS A 73 0.87 -5.97 -18.78
CA LYS A 73 -0.18 -5.94 -19.82
C LYS A 73 -0.51 -4.51 -20.27
N PHE A 74 -0.59 -3.57 -19.34
CA PHE A 74 -0.83 -2.15 -19.63
C PHE A 74 0.27 -1.56 -20.50
N LEU A 75 1.54 -1.79 -20.13
CA LEU A 75 2.71 -1.31 -20.88
C LEU A 75 2.83 -1.99 -22.25
N ALA A 76 2.61 -3.31 -22.33
CA ALA A 76 2.65 -4.04 -23.60
C ALA A 76 1.56 -3.56 -24.58
N LYS A 77 0.38 -3.21 -24.09
CA LYS A 77 -0.73 -2.74 -24.93
C LYS A 77 -0.54 -1.31 -25.44
N ARG A 78 0.12 -0.45 -24.67
CA ARG A 78 0.25 0.98 -25.00
C ARG A 78 1.61 1.37 -25.58
N GLY A 79 2.59 0.49 -25.71
CA GLY A 79 3.90 0.85 -26.28
C GLY A 79 4.74 1.79 -25.39
N PRO A 80 6.04 1.94 -25.68
CA PRO A 80 6.97 2.75 -24.90
C PRO A 80 6.63 4.25 -24.87
N GLU A 81 5.95 4.76 -25.90
CA GLU A 81 5.54 6.16 -26.03
C GLU A 81 4.46 6.58 -25.01
N HIS A 82 3.74 5.60 -24.44
CA HIS A 82 2.75 5.83 -23.39
C HIS A 82 3.27 5.49 -21.98
N ALA A 83 4.57 5.22 -21.81
CA ALA A 83 5.20 5.05 -20.50
C ALA A 83 4.98 6.30 -19.60
N TYR A 84 4.93 7.49 -20.19
CA TYR A 84 4.57 8.72 -19.49
C TYR A 84 3.13 8.71 -18.91
N GLN A 85 2.19 8.02 -19.55
CA GLN A 85 0.85 7.84 -19.00
C GLN A 85 0.83 6.80 -17.88
N ALA A 86 1.71 5.79 -17.91
CA ALA A 86 1.91 4.86 -16.80
C ALA A 86 2.45 5.60 -15.56
N TYR A 87 3.35 6.58 -15.77
CA TYR A 87 3.89 7.46 -14.72
C TYR A 87 2.79 8.22 -13.97
N LYS A 88 1.71 8.65 -14.64
CA LYS A 88 0.55 9.29 -14.01
C LYS A 88 -0.21 8.38 -13.02
N PHE A 89 -0.11 7.06 -13.18
CA PHE A 89 -0.77 6.06 -12.34
C PHE A 89 0.15 5.48 -11.25
N THR A 90 1.47 5.56 -11.42
CA THR A 90 2.42 5.42 -10.32
C THR A 90 2.36 6.72 -9.52
N LYS A 91 1.51 6.75 -8.50
CA LYS A 91 1.62 7.76 -7.44
C LYS A 91 2.92 7.53 -6.67
N ASP A 92 4.04 7.90 -7.26
CA ASP A 92 4.90 8.78 -6.50
C ASP A 92 4.07 10.05 -6.43
N LYS A 93 3.39 10.24 -5.28
CA LYS A 93 3.29 11.61 -4.84
C LYS A 93 4.75 12.04 -4.82
N LEU A 94 5.14 12.94 -5.71
CA LEU A 94 6.09 13.97 -5.36
C LEU A 94 5.50 14.62 -4.11
N GLU A 95 5.69 13.98 -2.95
CA GLU A 95 5.85 14.71 -1.74
C GLU A 95 7.12 15.50 -2.02
N GLU A 96 6.96 16.75 -2.43
CA GLU A 96 8.00 17.79 -2.39
C GLU A 96 8.42 18.04 -0.93
N ILE A 97 8.57 16.97 -0.15
CA ILE A 97 9.08 17.00 1.19
C ILE A 97 10.59 16.88 1.02
N ILE A 98 11.21 18.05 0.87
CA ILE A 98 12.62 18.20 1.21
C ILE A 98 12.74 17.70 2.66
N THR A 99 13.42 16.58 2.86
CA THR A 99 13.68 16.01 4.19
C THR A 99 14.27 17.09 5.11
N SER A 100 13.93 17.06 6.41
CA SER A 100 14.46 18.04 7.37
C SER A 100 15.99 18.09 7.32
N LEU A 101 16.54 19.28 7.08
CA LEU A 101 17.98 19.50 6.99
C LEU A 101 18.52 19.93 8.36
N ARG A 102 19.79 19.67 8.63
CA ARG A 102 20.45 20.19 9.83
C ARG A 102 20.93 21.61 9.56
N ASN A 103 20.54 22.56 10.40
CA ASN A 103 21.08 23.91 10.36
C ASN A 103 22.49 23.96 10.98
N GLN A 104 23.10 25.15 10.98
CA GLN A 104 24.45 25.37 11.50
C GLN A 104 24.57 25.08 13.02
N GLU A 105 23.46 25.11 13.76
CA GLU A 105 23.38 24.72 15.18
C GLU A 105 23.21 23.20 15.39
N GLY A 106 23.16 22.41 14.30
CA GLY A 106 22.96 20.96 14.34
C GLY A 106 21.52 20.52 14.59
N LYS A 107 20.55 21.44 14.64
CA LYS A 107 19.12 21.14 14.81
C LYS A 107 18.45 20.84 13.46
N LEU A 108 17.47 19.94 13.49
CA LEU A 108 16.66 19.62 12.30
C LEU A 108 15.65 20.74 12.06
N THR A 109 15.74 21.40 10.90
CA THR A 109 14.75 22.38 10.46
C THR A 109 13.76 21.77 9.48
N SER A 110 12.47 22.06 9.68
CA SER A 110 11.40 21.75 8.74
C SER A 110 10.97 22.96 7.91
N ASP A 111 11.49 24.16 8.22
CA ASP A 111 11.15 25.39 7.50
C ASP A 111 11.71 25.40 6.08
N ILE A 112 10.88 25.80 5.11
CA ILE A 112 11.22 25.75 3.68
C ILE A 112 12.22 26.85 3.33
N THR A 113 12.11 28.02 3.96
CA THR A 113 13.00 29.15 3.70
C THR A 113 14.41 28.82 4.18
N GLU A 114 14.53 28.34 5.42
CA GLU A 114 15.81 27.90 5.99
C GLU A 114 16.43 26.74 5.19
N LYS A 115 15.63 25.75 4.75
CA LYS A 115 16.09 24.66 3.89
C LYS A 115 16.62 25.15 2.53
N THR A 116 15.92 26.11 1.92
CA THR A 116 16.32 26.65 0.61
C THR A 116 17.66 27.38 0.72
N SER A 117 17.84 28.15 1.79
CA SER A 117 19.13 28.78 2.09
C SER A 117 20.23 27.74 2.36
N LEU A 118 19.95 26.63 3.05
CA LEU A 118 20.97 25.58 3.30
C LEU A 118 21.36 24.77 2.05
N LEU A 119 20.50 24.74 1.02
CA LEU A 119 20.74 23.96 -0.20
C LEU A 119 21.41 24.76 -1.31
N PHE A 120 21.16 26.07 -1.37
CA PHE A 120 21.56 26.91 -2.48
C PHE A 120 22.50 28.05 -2.09
N TYR A 121 22.96 28.07 -0.84
CA TYR A 121 23.99 28.96 -0.28
C TYR A 121 25.02 28.14 0.49
#